data_AF-A0AAD7BIC8-F1
#
_entry.id   AF-A0AAD7BIC8-F1
#
_cell.length_a   1.000
_cell.length_b   1.000
_cell.length_c   1.000
_cell.angle_alpha   90.00
_cell.angle_beta   90.00
_cell.angle_gamma   90.00
#
_symmetry.space_group_name_H-M   'P 1'
#
loop_
_entity.id
_entity.type
_entity.pdbx_description
1 polymer ?
#
loop_
_entity_poly.entity_id
_entity_poly.type
_entity_poly.pdbx_seq_one_letter_code
_entity_poly.pdbx_strand_id
1 'polypeptide(L)'
;MLNLSFEKRQAVKFLEHGIIKEEANIPVSPEFSFNRYCDNLSCHKVITGIKVLCAQCMDRDGTETVDFCSGCFESPRVPAGIVHTCNHLLLKIPRPMHDGELAVIVPEAKEVARRIKASVPLTANCEYCQDPITFPLWVCMKCARDTLVCKPCGTNRCPSVLLPGSNREHAFDHPLLWINNIEPADQARAALVDPVVSSLEGRMQALEVKFDELKAMLGSFRTNSL
;
A
#
# COMPACT_ATOMS: atom_id res chain seq x y z
N MET A 1 42.89 9.43 -24.94
CA MET A 1 42.42 10.69 -25.57
C MET A 1 41.02 10.40 -26.11
N LEU A 2 39.97 10.60 -25.30
CA LEU A 2 39.16 11.83 -25.23
C LEU A 2 38.54 12.20 -26.59
N ASN A 3 37.25 11.89 -26.80
CA ASN A 3 36.21 12.93 -26.70
C ASN A 3 34.78 12.36 -26.78
N LEU A 4 34.03 12.69 -25.73
CA LEU A 4 32.58 12.66 -25.62
C LEU A 4 32.00 13.90 -26.31
N SER A 5 31.01 13.73 -27.18
CA SER A 5 30.00 14.75 -27.51
C SER A 5 28.73 14.01 -27.95
N PHE A 6 27.71 13.83 -27.11
CA PHE A 6 26.73 14.85 -26.72
C PHE A 6 25.88 15.36 -27.89
N GLU A 7 25.18 14.47 -28.59
CA GLU A 7 23.98 14.84 -29.36
C GLU A 7 22.72 14.38 -28.61
N LYS A 8 22.31 15.27 -27.72
CA LYS A 8 20.98 15.35 -27.13
C LYS A 8 19.95 15.78 -28.19
N ARG A 9 18.75 15.21 -28.06
CA ARG A 9 17.44 15.79 -28.46
C ARG A 9 17.15 15.82 -29.96
N GLN A 10 16.90 14.65 -30.55
CA GLN A 10 15.82 14.59 -31.53
C GLN A 10 14.50 14.67 -30.79
N ALA A 11 13.91 15.86 -30.88
CA ALA A 11 12.55 16.16 -30.51
C ALA A 11 11.60 15.19 -31.23
N VAL A 12 10.98 14.31 -30.45
CA VAL A 12 9.76 13.60 -30.82
C VAL A 12 8.66 14.65 -30.87
N LYS A 13 8.60 15.42 -31.96
CA LYS A 13 7.39 16.12 -32.41
C LYS A 13 6.40 15.05 -32.89
N PHE A 14 5.80 14.33 -31.96
CA PHE A 14 4.64 13.49 -32.28
C PHE A 14 3.38 14.31 -32.03
N LEU A 15 2.88 14.87 -33.12
CA LEU A 15 1.46 15.03 -33.45
C LEU A 15 0.58 15.61 -32.33
N GLU A 16 0.57 16.94 -32.27
CA GLU A 16 -0.58 17.76 -31.90
C GLU A 16 -1.73 17.57 -32.92
N HIS A 17 -2.28 16.36 -33.03
CA HIS A 17 -3.60 16.16 -33.62
C HIS A 17 -4.50 15.63 -32.52
N GLY A 18 -5.21 16.57 -31.91
CA GLY A 18 -6.25 16.34 -30.93
C GLY A 18 -7.25 15.31 -31.43
N ILE A 19 -7.06 14.08 -31.00
CA ILE A 19 -8.16 13.18 -30.70
C ILE A 19 -8.15 13.13 -29.19
N ILE A 20 -8.79 14.14 -28.60
CA ILE A 20 -9.39 13.98 -27.28
C ILE A 20 -10.38 12.85 -27.52
N LYS A 21 -10.01 11.61 -27.18
CA LYS A 21 -11.02 10.58 -27.00
C LYS A 21 -11.84 11.12 -25.85
N GLU A 22 -12.99 11.70 -26.15
CA GLU A 22 -14.08 11.79 -25.19
C GLU A 22 -14.12 10.40 -24.55
N GLU A 23 -13.72 10.32 -23.27
CA GLU A 23 -13.98 9.14 -22.47
C GLU A 23 -15.48 8.96 -22.57
N ALA A 24 -15.89 8.00 -23.40
CA ALA A 24 -17.29 7.67 -23.59
C ALA A 24 -17.84 7.49 -22.18
N ASN A 25 -18.76 8.38 -21.82
CA ASN A 25 -19.41 8.42 -20.53
C ASN A 25 -20.30 7.18 -20.48
N ILE A 26 -19.71 6.01 -20.22
CA ILE A 26 -20.42 4.74 -20.11
C ILE A 26 -21.41 4.96 -18.98
N PRO A 27 -22.73 4.93 -19.24
CA PRO A 27 -23.72 5.06 -18.20
C PRO A 27 -23.55 3.88 -17.25
N VAL A 28 -22.85 4.13 -16.14
CA VAL A 28 -22.79 3.20 -15.01
C VAL A 28 -24.22 3.02 -14.53
N SER A 29 -24.70 1.77 -14.53
CA SER A 29 -26.05 1.45 -14.06
C SER A 29 -26.27 2.07 -12.67
N PRO A 30 -27.37 2.84 -12.46
CA PRO A 30 -27.57 3.63 -11.25
C PRO A 30 -27.73 2.83 -9.95
N GLU A 31 -27.79 1.50 -10.02
CA GLU A 31 -28.13 0.65 -8.87
C GLU A 31 -26.93 0.20 -8.01
N PHE A 32 -25.69 0.48 -8.43
CA PHE A 32 -24.49 0.24 -7.61
C PHE A 32 -23.74 1.54 -7.32
N SER A 33 -24.43 2.52 -6.72
CA SER A 33 -23.76 3.75 -6.27
C SER A 33 -23.01 3.51 -4.96
N PHE A 34 -21.88 2.80 -5.04
CA PHE A 34 -20.82 2.89 -4.03
C PHE A 34 -20.10 4.23 -4.17
N ASN A 35 -20.84 5.34 -4.08
CA ASN A 35 -20.25 6.68 -4.01
C ASN A 35 -19.48 6.76 -2.69
N ARG A 36 -18.22 6.33 -2.72
CA ARG A 36 -17.29 6.48 -1.62
C ARG A 36 -16.58 7.82 -1.77
N TYR A 37 -16.58 8.57 -0.68
CA TYR A 37 -15.84 9.81 -0.58
C TYR A 37 -14.39 9.49 -0.26
N CYS A 38 -13.48 10.37 -0.67
CA CYS A 38 -12.09 10.30 -0.25
C CYS A 38 -12.01 10.54 1.27
N ASP A 39 -11.41 9.59 2.02
CA ASP A 39 -11.23 9.66 3.47
C ASP A 39 -10.18 10.69 3.91
N ASN A 40 -9.48 11.31 2.96
CA ASN A 40 -8.68 12.48 3.27
C ASN A 40 -9.60 13.63 3.69
N LEU A 41 -9.52 14.00 4.97
CA LEU A 41 -10.31 15.06 5.62
C LEU A 41 -10.22 16.44 4.94
N SER A 42 -9.27 16.66 4.04
CA SER A 42 -9.15 17.91 3.28
C SER A 42 -9.66 17.83 1.84
N CYS A 43 -10.06 16.65 1.35
CA CYS A 43 -10.42 16.43 -0.06
C CYS A 43 -11.93 16.47 -0.30
N HIS A 44 -12.71 15.74 0.50
CA HIS A 44 -14.18 15.60 0.38
C HIS A 44 -14.73 15.25 -1.02
N LYS A 45 -13.87 14.88 -1.98
CA LYS A 45 -14.28 14.52 -3.34
C LYS A 45 -14.92 13.14 -3.35
N VAL A 46 -15.96 12.98 -4.17
CA VAL A 46 -16.46 11.66 -4.57
C VAL A 46 -15.39 11.00 -5.43
N ILE A 47 -15.06 9.75 -5.14
CA ILE A 47 -14.09 8.99 -5.93
C ILE A 47 -14.78 8.50 -7.20
N THR A 48 -14.44 9.08 -8.34
CA THR A 48 -14.90 8.62 -9.67
C THR A 48 -13.76 7.89 -10.38
N GLY A 49 -14.01 6.64 -10.79
CA GLY A 49 -13.03 5.81 -11.50
C GLY A 49 -12.03 5.11 -10.60
N ILE A 50 -10.84 5.69 -10.40
CA ILE A 50 -9.76 5.04 -9.63
C ILE A 50 -9.98 5.23 -8.14
N LYS A 51 -10.07 4.11 -7.42
CA LYS A 51 -10.00 4.07 -5.96
C LYS A 51 -8.62 3.61 -5.50
N VAL A 52 -8.02 4.26 -4.51
CA VAL A 52 -6.80 3.78 -3.86
C VAL A 52 -7.14 3.44 -2.42
N LEU A 53 -7.10 2.18 -2.04
CA LEU A 53 -7.41 1.76 -0.68
C LEU A 53 -6.16 1.40 0.11
N CYS A 54 -6.22 1.52 1.44
CA CYS A 54 -5.13 1.07 2.31
C CYS A 54 -5.31 -0.41 2.70
N ALA A 55 -4.46 -1.29 2.17
CA ALA A 55 -4.49 -2.73 2.45
C ALA A 55 -4.03 -3.09 3.87
N GLN A 56 -3.41 -2.17 4.59
CA GLN A 56 -2.98 -2.35 5.99
C GLN A 56 -3.96 -1.79 7.03
N CYS A 57 -4.67 -0.71 6.71
CA CYS A 57 -5.69 -0.15 7.61
C CYS A 57 -7.03 -0.85 7.48
N MET A 58 -7.20 -1.69 6.46
CA MET A 58 -8.40 -2.50 6.32
C MET A 58 -8.55 -3.45 7.51
N ASP A 59 -9.78 -3.53 8.02
CA ASP A 59 -10.17 -4.50 9.03
C ASP A 59 -10.01 -5.95 8.53
N ARG A 60 -10.21 -6.92 9.42
CA ARG A 60 -10.05 -8.34 9.07
C ARG A 60 -11.12 -8.81 8.08
N ASP A 61 -12.30 -8.22 8.15
CA ASP A 61 -13.48 -8.65 7.40
C ASP A 61 -13.67 -7.85 6.10
N GLY A 62 -12.83 -6.82 5.86
CA GLY A 62 -12.88 -5.98 4.68
C GLY A 62 -14.05 -5.00 4.65
N THR A 63 -14.77 -4.85 5.77
CA THR A 63 -15.97 -4.00 5.87
C THR A 63 -15.61 -2.53 6.00
N GLU A 64 -14.51 -2.25 6.72
CA GLU A 64 -13.98 -0.91 6.93
C GLU A 64 -12.70 -0.73 6.14
N THR A 65 -12.76 0.14 5.12
CA THR A 65 -11.61 0.46 4.28
C THR A 65 -11.32 1.94 4.35
N VAL A 66 -10.04 2.29 4.31
CA VAL A 66 -9.60 3.67 4.08
C VAL A 66 -9.40 3.86 2.58
N ASP A 67 -10.25 4.65 1.96
CA ASP A 67 -10.32 4.90 0.52
C ASP A 67 -9.87 6.33 0.18
N PHE A 68 -8.96 6.45 -0.80
CA PHE A 68 -8.43 7.71 -1.30
C PHE A 68 -8.71 7.87 -2.79
N CYS A 69 -8.87 9.12 -3.21
CA CYS A 69 -8.72 9.45 -4.63
C CYS A 69 -7.24 9.39 -5.04
N SER A 70 -6.99 9.33 -6.34
CA SER A 70 -5.63 9.26 -6.93
C SER A 70 -4.70 10.41 -6.54
N GLY A 71 -5.23 11.54 -6.07
CA GLY A 71 -4.43 12.69 -5.62
C GLY A 71 -4.18 12.76 -4.11
N CYS A 72 -4.78 11.88 -3.30
CA CYS A 72 -4.76 12.00 -1.84
C CYS A 72 -4.14 10.83 -1.10
N PHE A 73 -3.76 9.76 -1.80
CA PHE A 73 -3.31 8.51 -1.18
C PHE A 73 -2.00 8.61 -0.38
N GLU A 74 -1.22 9.68 -0.56
CA GLU A 74 -0.01 9.95 0.23
C GLU A 74 -0.29 10.81 1.48
N SER A 75 -1.54 11.26 1.66
CA SER A 75 -1.93 12.07 2.81
C SER A 75 -2.11 11.21 4.06
N PRO A 76 -1.46 11.54 5.18
CA PRO A 76 -1.65 10.81 6.43
C PRO A 76 -2.97 11.16 7.14
N ARG A 77 -3.72 12.14 6.63
CA ARG A 77 -4.93 12.67 7.31
C ARG A 77 -6.14 11.80 7.01
N VAL A 78 -6.51 10.95 7.96
CA VAL A 78 -7.69 10.07 7.91
C VAL A 78 -8.60 10.32 9.12
N PRO A 79 -9.84 9.79 9.16
CA PRO A 79 -10.70 9.90 10.32
C PRO A 79 -10.05 9.42 11.63
N ALA A 80 -10.53 9.96 12.76
CA ALA A 80 -10.00 9.63 14.08
C ALA A 80 -10.11 8.13 14.39
N GLY A 81 -9.09 7.58 15.05
CA GLY A 81 -9.03 6.17 15.45
C GLY A 81 -8.29 5.25 14.48
N ILE A 82 -8.01 5.70 13.25
CA ILE A 82 -7.23 4.94 12.28
C ILE A 82 -5.79 5.47 12.21
N VAL A 83 -4.82 4.61 12.49
CA VAL A 83 -3.40 4.92 12.32
C VAL A 83 -3.02 4.64 10.87
N HIS A 84 -3.19 5.63 9.99
CA HIS A 84 -2.75 5.56 8.61
C HIS A 84 -1.43 6.32 8.40
N THR A 85 -0.50 5.73 7.66
CA THR A 85 0.75 6.39 7.26
C THR A 85 0.99 6.17 5.76
N CYS A 86 1.73 7.07 5.11
CA CYS A 86 2.12 6.94 3.71
C CYS A 86 3.02 5.71 3.44
N ASN A 87 3.53 5.07 4.49
CA ASN A 87 4.31 3.83 4.41
C ASN A 87 3.45 2.57 4.29
N HIS A 88 2.12 2.70 4.43
CA HIS A 88 1.23 1.56 4.31
C HIS A 88 1.17 1.03 2.87
N LEU A 89 0.81 -0.24 2.75
CA LEU A 89 0.51 -0.85 1.46
C LEU A 89 -0.81 -0.28 0.94
N LEU A 90 -0.78 0.29 -0.25
CA LEU A 90 -1.99 0.84 -0.88
C LEU A 90 -2.31 0.06 -2.14
N LEU A 91 -3.58 -0.23 -2.38
CA LEU A 91 -4.05 -0.92 -3.56
C LEU A 91 -4.84 0.06 -4.44
N LYS A 92 -4.30 0.36 -5.61
CA LYS A 92 -4.96 1.13 -6.66
C LYS A 92 -5.84 0.21 -7.49
N ILE A 93 -7.11 0.54 -7.52
CA ILE A 93 -8.19 -0.27 -8.06
C ILE A 93 -8.89 0.57 -9.15
N PRO A 94 -8.79 0.17 -10.43
CA PRO A 94 -9.32 0.96 -11.54
C PRO A 94 -10.81 0.73 -11.82
N ARG A 95 -11.45 -0.25 -11.16
CA ARG A 95 -12.86 -0.64 -11.34
C ARG A 95 -13.54 -0.87 -9.99
N PRO A 96 -14.87 -0.80 -9.89
CA PRO A 96 -15.57 -1.30 -8.70
C PRO A 96 -15.14 -2.76 -8.41
N MET A 97 -14.83 -3.03 -7.15
CA MET A 97 -14.57 -4.37 -6.64
C MET A 97 -15.55 -4.66 -5.51
N HIS A 98 -16.08 -5.88 -5.50
CA HIS A 98 -16.91 -6.36 -4.41
C HIS A 98 -16.06 -6.76 -3.21
N ASP A 99 -16.63 -6.73 -2.00
CA ASP A 99 -15.91 -7.07 -0.77
C ASP A 99 -15.34 -8.50 -0.81
N GLY A 100 -16.03 -9.44 -1.47
CA GLY A 100 -15.52 -10.79 -1.70
C GLY A 100 -14.26 -10.84 -2.57
N GLU A 101 -14.10 -9.93 -3.54
CA GLU A 101 -12.86 -9.80 -4.30
C GLU A 101 -11.75 -9.16 -3.45
N LEU A 102 -12.12 -8.19 -2.60
CA LEU A 102 -11.18 -7.55 -1.68
C LEU A 102 -10.59 -8.54 -0.67
N ALA A 103 -11.42 -9.43 -0.13
CA ALA A 103 -11.02 -10.49 0.78
C ALA A 103 -9.94 -11.42 0.19
N VAL A 104 -9.91 -11.59 -1.13
CA VAL A 104 -8.89 -12.39 -1.82
C VAL A 104 -7.66 -11.56 -2.16
N ILE A 105 -7.84 -10.37 -2.74
CA ILE A 105 -6.73 -9.58 -3.28
C ILE A 105 -5.86 -8.93 -2.19
N VAL A 106 -6.41 -8.65 -1.01
CA VAL A 106 -5.68 -7.97 0.06
C VAL A 106 -4.63 -8.89 0.70
N PRO A 107 -4.94 -10.16 1.06
CA PRO A 107 -3.91 -11.13 1.44
C PRO A 107 -2.85 -11.32 0.35
N GLU A 108 -3.26 -11.41 -0.92
CA GLU A 108 -2.34 -11.54 -2.05
C GLU A 108 -1.42 -10.32 -2.16
N ALA A 109 -1.95 -9.11 -2.00
CA ALA A 109 -1.17 -7.87 -2.02
C ALA A 109 -0.12 -7.83 -0.91
N LYS A 110 -0.46 -8.33 0.29
CA LYS A 110 0.52 -8.44 1.39
C LYS A 110 1.64 -9.41 1.03
N GLU A 111 1.32 -10.52 0.38
CA GLU A 111 2.30 -11.50 -0.06
C GLU A 111 3.18 -10.97 -1.22
N VAL A 112 2.60 -10.28 -2.21
CA VAL A 112 3.35 -9.59 -3.26
C VAL A 112 4.32 -8.57 -2.65
N ALA A 113 3.85 -7.73 -1.73
CA ALA A 113 4.72 -6.79 -1.03
C ALA A 113 5.89 -7.49 -0.32
N ARG A 114 5.62 -8.60 0.38
CA ARG A 114 6.64 -9.38 1.07
C ARG A 114 7.70 -9.92 0.10
N ARG A 115 7.27 -10.50 -1.03
CA ARG A 115 8.19 -11.00 -2.07
C ARG A 115 9.04 -9.88 -2.64
N ILE A 116 8.41 -8.79 -3.07
CA ILE A 116 9.06 -7.63 -3.68
C ILE A 116 10.08 -7.01 -2.72
N LYS A 117 9.74 -6.85 -1.45
CA LYS A 117 10.70 -6.36 -0.45
C LYS A 117 11.89 -7.29 -0.22
N ALA A 118 11.71 -8.60 -0.40
CA ALA A 118 12.78 -9.59 -0.26
C ALA A 118 13.62 -9.75 -1.54
N SER A 119 13.06 -9.46 -2.71
CA SER A 119 13.65 -9.84 -4.00
C SER A 119 14.04 -8.69 -4.91
N VAL A 120 13.51 -7.47 -4.73
CA VAL A 120 13.73 -6.39 -5.71
C VAL A 120 15.22 -6.04 -5.78
N PRO A 121 15.85 -6.28 -6.93
CA PRO A 121 17.20 -5.79 -7.19
C PRO A 121 17.14 -4.28 -7.38
N LEU A 122 18.21 -3.57 -7.01
CA LEU A 122 18.37 -2.12 -7.23
C LEU A 122 18.35 -1.69 -8.71
N THR A 123 18.16 -2.61 -9.65
CA THR A 123 18.35 -2.43 -11.10
C THR A 123 17.10 -2.76 -11.92
N ALA A 124 15.91 -2.75 -11.33
CA ALA A 124 14.70 -2.97 -12.11
C ALA A 124 14.25 -1.67 -12.81
N ASN A 125 13.62 -1.81 -13.98
CA ASN A 125 13.16 -0.69 -14.80
C ASN A 125 11.62 -0.65 -14.83
N CYS A 126 11.07 0.54 -15.05
CA CYS A 126 9.64 0.73 -15.21
C CYS A 126 9.14 0.09 -16.50
N GLU A 127 8.07 -0.70 -16.41
CA GLU A 127 7.44 -1.32 -17.58
C GLU A 127 7.08 -0.29 -18.67
N TYR A 128 6.69 0.91 -18.26
CA TYR A 128 6.23 1.96 -19.17
C TYR A 128 7.34 2.85 -19.71
N CYS A 129 8.09 3.53 -18.83
CA CYS A 129 9.11 4.49 -19.26
C CYS A 129 10.51 3.90 -19.40
N GLN A 130 10.72 2.64 -18.97
CA GLN A 130 12.01 1.95 -18.97
C GLN A 130 13.10 2.64 -18.13
N ASP A 131 12.76 3.67 -17.34
CA ASP A 131 13.68 4.27 -16.39
C ASP A 131 13.91 3.34 -15.18
N PRO A 132 15.11 3.35 -14.56
CA PRO A 132 15.35 2.65 -13.31
C PRO A 132 14.35 3.06 -12.22
N ILE A 133 13.77 2.08 -11.53
CA ILE A 133 12.83 2.31 -10.45
C ILE A 133 13.55 2.24 -9.11
N THR A 134 13.27 3.24 -8.28
CA THR A 134 13.47 3.17 -6.82
C THR A 134 12.12 3.21 -6.12
N PHE A 135 12.11 2.84 -4.84
CA PHE A 135 10.96 3.12 -4.01
C PHE A 135 10.74 4.64 -3.89
N PRO A 136 9.48 5.11 -3.83
CA PRO A 136 8.26 4.30 -3.86
C PRO A 136 7.83 3.87 -5.28
N LEU A 137 7.20 2.71 -5.38
CA LEU A 137 6.82 2.10 -6.68
C LEU A 137 5.45 1.44 -6.64
N TRP A 138 4.90 1.20 -7.82
CA TRP A 138 3.70 0.41 -8.05
C TRP A 138 4.07 -0.98 -8.59
N VAL A 139 3.35 -2.03 -8.16
CA VAL A 139 3.50 -3.41 -8.63
C VAL A 139 2.18 -3.89 -9.18
N CYS A 140 2.15 -4.50 -10.36
CA CYS A 140 0.93 -5.12 -10.85
C CYS A 140 0.60 -6.39 -10.08
N MET A 141 -0.65 -6.51 -9.62
CA MET A 141 -1.13 -7.67 -8.85
C MET A 141 -1.51 -8.88 -9.71
N LYS A 142 -1.73 -8.70 -11.01
CA LYS A 142 -2.26 -9.76 -11.89
C LYS A 142 -1.24 -10.34 -12.87
N CYS A 143 -0.18 -9.59 -13.18
CA CYS A 143 0.80 -10.06 -14.15
C CYS A 143 1.65 -11.18 -13.55
N ALA A 144 1.98 -12.20 -14.35
CA ALA A 144 2.75 -13.36 -13.89
C ALA A 144 4.17 -13.01 -13.43
N ARG A 145 4.73 -11.92 -13.95
CA ARG A 145 5.96 -11.30 -13.44
C ARG A 145 5.52 -10.08 -12.64
N ASP A 146 6.13 -9.85 -11.47
CA ASP A 146 5.84 -8.68 -10.64
C ASP A 146 6.18 -7.39 -11.41
N THR A 147 5.27 -6.95 -12.29
CA THR A 147 5.48 -5.84 -13.22
C THR A 147 5.60 -4.56 -12.42
N LEU A 148 6.78 -3.93 -12.47
CA LEU A 148 7.08 -2.73 -11.71
C LEU A 148 6.79 -1.48 -12.52
N VAL A 149 6.15 -0.51 -11.87
CA VAL A 149 5.69 0.73 -12.47
C VAL A 149 6.14 1.88 -11.57
N CYS A 150 6.85 2.87 -12.14
CA CYS A 150 7.32 4.02 -11.37
C CYS A 150 6.13 4.88 -10.90
N LYS A 151 6.34 5.67 -9.84
CA LYS A 151 5.31 6.58 -9.30
C LYS A 151 4.63 7.44 -10.39
N PRO A 152 5.36 8.17 -11.26
CA PRO A 152 4.73 8.98 -12.30
C PRO A 152 3.81 8.18 -13.24
N CYS A 153 4.29 7.05 -13.77
CA CYS A 153 3.52 6.23 -14.70
C CYS A 153 2.30 5.59 -14.03
N GLY A 154 2.46 5.13 -12.79
CA GLY A 154 1.38 4.53 -12.03
C GLY A 154 0.32 5.55 -11.62
N THR A 155 0.67 6.80 -11.33
CA THR A 155 -0.31 7.85 -11.00
C THR A 155 -1.06 8.34 -12.24
N ASN A 156 -0.34 8.69 -13.31
CA ASN A 156 -0.89 9.41 -14.46
C ASN A 156 -1.63 8.53 -15.47
N ARG A 157 -1.79 7.22 -15.20
CA ARG A 157 -2.27 6.23 -16.17
C ARG A 157 -1.54 6.43 -17.50
N CYS A 158 -0.21 6.27 -17.50
CA CYS A 158 0.56 6.47 -18.74
C CYS A 158 -0.09 5.65 -19.87
N PRO A 159 -0.62 6.30 -20.93
CA PRO A 159 -1.18 5.57 -22.04
C PRO A 159 -0.06 4.70 -22.57
N SER A 160 -0.32 3.41 -22.71
CA SER A 160 0.67 2.44 -23.12
C SER A 160 1.10 2.85 -24.51
N VAL A 161 2.19 3.61 -24.60
CA VAL A 161 3.00 3.56 -25.80
C VAL A 161 3.48 2.12 -25.76
N LEU A 162 2.77 1.27 -26.50
CA LEU A 162 3.05 -0.15 -26.63
C LEU A 162 4.46 -0.26 -27.17
N LEU A 163 5.45 -0.27 -26.27
CA LEU A 163 6.82 -0.46 -26.65
C LEU A 163 6.89 -1.85 -27.29
N PRO A 164 7.50 -1.98 -28.49
CA PRO A 164 7.67 -3.27 -29.13
C PRO A 164 8.41 -4.21 -28.17
N GLY A 165 7.74 -5.28 -27.74
CA GLY A 165 8.31 -6.29 -26.83
C GLY A 165 7.87 -6.19 -25.36
N SER A 166 6.99 -5.24 -24.99
CA SER A 166 6.35 -5.31 -23.66
C SER A 166 5.47 -6.57 -23.56
N ASN A 167 5.45 -7.19 -22.38
CA ASN A 167 4.57 -8.33 -22.12
C ASN A 167 3.12 -7.83 -22.23
N ARG A 168 2.43 -8.24 -23.30
CA ARG A 168 1.05 -7.82 -23.63
C ARG A 168 0.00 -8.24 -22.58
N GLU A 169 0.42 -8.89 -21.51
CA GLU A 169 -0.47 -9.35 -20.43
C GLU A 169 -0.81 -8.23 -19.44
N HIS A 170 -0.05 -7.13 -19.38
CA HIS A 170 -0.39 -6.02 -18.49
C HIS A 170 -1.49 -5.13 -19.09
N ALA A 171 -2.63 -5.06 -18.40
CA ALA A 171 -3.77 -4.22 -18.78
C ALA A 171 -4.04 -3.12 -17.73
N PHE A 172 -4.64 -2.01 -18.17
CA PHE A 172 -4.95 -0.84 -17.33
C PHE A 172 -5.97 -1.10 -16.22
N ASP A 173 -6.74 -2.16 -16.36
CA ASP A 173 -7.73 -2.60 -15.38
C ASP A 173 -7.11 -3.52 -14.30
N HIS A 174 -5.81 -3.84 -14.41
CA HIS A 174 -5.11 -4.60 -13.39
C HIS A 174 -4.90 -3.75 -12.13
N PRO A 175 -5.20 -4.29 -10.94
CA PRO A 175 -4.89 -3.62 -9.68
C PRO A 175 -3.38 -3.41 -9.53
N LEU A 176 -3.00 -2.25 -8.99
CA LEU A 176 -1.60 -1.92 -8.70
C LEU A 176 -1.40 -1.77 -7.19
N LEU A 177 -0.33 -2.34 -6.66
CA LEU A 177 0.07 -2.24 -5.26
C LEU A 177 1.18 -1.20 -5.11
N TRP A 178 0.93 -0.16 -4.32
CA TRP A 178 1.90 0.82 -3.89
C TRP A 178 2.76 0.27 -2.78
N ILE A 179 4.07 0.42 -2.91
CA ILE A 179 5.04 0.08 -1.87
C ILE A 179 5.94 1.30 -1.68
N ASN A 180 5.91 1.90 -0.49
CA ASN A 180 6.59 3.17 -0.25
C ASN A 180 8.06 3.00 0.15
N ASN A 181 8.38 1.92 0.88
CA ASN A 181 9.73 1.67 1.40
C ASN A 181 10.00 0.16 1.49
N ILE A 182 11.28 -0.21 1.36
CA ILE A 182 11.81 -1.56 1.58
C ILE A 182 11.75 -1.94 3.05
N GLU A 183 11.67 -0.95 3.96
CA GLU A 183 11.82 -1.20 5.40
C GLU A 183 11.11 -2.50 5.78
N PRO A 184 11.90 -3.48 6.27
CA PRO A 184 11.38 -4.80 6.52
C PRO A 184 10.16 -4.62 7.41
N ALA A 185 9.03 -5.22 7.05
CA ALA A 185 7.81 -5.12 7.84
C ALA A 185 8.06 -5.49 9.32
N ASP A 186 9.14 -6.22 9.57
CA ASP A 186 9.65 -6.62 10.87
C ASP A 186 10.22 -5.46 11.70
N GLN A 187 10.76 -4.38 11.10
CA GLN A 187 11.31 -3.25 11.86
C GLN A 187 10.21 -2.37 12.48
N ALA A 188 9.14 -2.10 11.73
CA ALA A 188 7.97 -1.38 12.26
C ALA A 188 7.19 -2.21 13.29
N ARG A 189 7.12 -3.54 13.11
CA ARG A 189 6.56 -4.45 14.10
C ARG A 189 7.44 -4.54 15.35
N ALA A 190 8.75 -4.67 15.21
CA ALA A 190 9.69 -4.68 16.34
C ALA A 190 9.53 -3.42 17.19
N ALA A 191 9.44 -2.25 16.55
CA ALA A 191 9.24 -0.97 17.25
C ALA A 191 7.93 -0.88 18.06
N LEU A 192 6.89 -1.65 17.69
CA LEU A 192 5.63 -1.73 18.45
C LEU A 192 5.62 -2.87 19.47
N VAL A 193 6.38 -3.94 19.22
CA VAL A 193 6.47 -5.10 20.11
C VAL A 193 7.23 -4.73 21.38
N ASP A 194 8.32 -3.97 21.28
CA ASP A 194 9.15 -3.59 22.42
C ASP A 194 8.36 -2.93 23.57
N PRO A 195 7.57 -1.86 23.36
CA PRO A 195 6.81 -1.25 24.45
C PRO A 195 5.71 -2.16 25.02
N VAL A 196 5.10 -3.04 24.21
CA VAL A 196 4.11 -4.01 24.70
C VAL A 196 4.79 -5.08 25.56
N VAL A 197 5.94 -5.58 25.12
CA VAL A 197 6.74 -6.56 25.87
C VAL A 197 7.22 -5.95 27.19
N SER A 198 7.78 -4.74 27.17
CA SER A 198 8.19 -4.04 28.41
C SER A 198 7.01 -3.82 29.37
N SER A 199 5.82 -3.52 28.85
CA SER A 199 4.61 -3.39 29.68
C SER A 199 4.18 -4.72 30.31
N LEU A 200 4.25 -5.81 29.55
CA LEU A 200 3.92 -7.16 30.04
C LEU A 200 4.94 -7.66 31.07
N GLU A 201 6.23 -7.44 30.83
CA GLU A 201 7.31 -7.76 31.78
C GLU A 201 7.12 -7.02 33.10
N GLY A 202 6.79 -5.72 33.06
CA GLY A 202 6.50 -4.95 34.27
C GLY A 202 5.29 -5.48 35.05
N ARG A 203 4.25 -5.95 34.36
CA ARG A 203 3.08 -6.57 35.00
C ARG A 203 3.41 -7.93 35.61
N MET A 204 4.28 -8.72 34.97
CA MET A 204 4.75 -10.00 35.51
C MET A 204 5.58 -9.80 36.77
N GLN A 205 6.54 -8.87 36.77
CA GLN A 205 7.33 -8.53 37.96
C GLN A 205 6.45 -8.06 39.12
N ALA A 206 5.43 -7.23 38.84
CA ALA A 206 4.49 -6.80 39.87
C ALA A 206 3.66 -7.96 40.47
N LEU A 207 3.37 -9.01 39.67
CA LEU A 207 2.69 -10.21 40.16
C LEU A 207 3.61 -11.10 41.00
N GLU A 208 4.89 -11.20 40.62
CA GLU A 208 5.90 -11.95 41.38
C GLU A 208 6.07 -11.36 42.79
N VAL A 209 6.19 -10.03 42.91
CA VAL A 209 6.28 -9.34 44.21
C VAL A 209 5.05 -9.64 45.08
N LYS A 210 3.84 -9.58 44.52
CA LYS A 210 2.61 -9.91 45.27
C LYS A 210 2.56 -11.38 45.71
N PHE A 211 3.13 -12.29 44.93
CA PHE A 211 3.22 -13.70 45.30
C PHE A 211 4.18 -13.91 46.47
N ASP A 212 5.31 -13.22 46.49
CA ASP A 212 6.27 -13.27 47.59
C ASP A 212 5.70 -12.68 48.88
N GLU A 213 4.96 -11.56 48.79
CA GLU A 213 4.22 -10.99 49.93
C GLU A 213 3.19 -11.98 50.51
N LEU A 214 2.40 -12.63 49.65
CA LEU A 214 1.44 -13.65 50.07
C LEU A 214 2.13 -14.85 50.74
N LYS A 215 3.26 -15.28 50.20
CA LYS A 215 4.05 -16.39 50.75
C LYS A 215 4.61 -16.04 52.13
N ALA A 216 5.08 -14.80 52.33
CA ALA A 216 5.55 -14.31 53.62
C ALA A 216 4.41 -14.26 54.66
N MET A 217 3.23 -13.76 54.27
CA MET A 217 2.05 -13.76 55.13
C MET A 217 1.65 -15.18 55.56
N LEU A 218 1.64 -16.14 54.64
CA LEU A 218 1.32 -17.54 54.97
C LEU A 218 2.39 -18.19 55.87
N GLY A 219 3.66 -17.79 55.73
CA GLY A 219 4.76 -18.25 56.58
C GLY A 219 4.59 -17.84 58.04
N SER A 220 4.15 -16.61 58.31
CA SER A 220 3.99 -16.10 59.68
C SER A 220 2.82 -16.74 60.44
N PHE A 221 1.76 -17.19 59.75
CA PHE A 221 0.66 -17.92 60.39
C PHE A 221 1.11 -19.27 60.95
N ARG A 222 2.07 -19.95 60.30
CA ARG A 222 2.58 -21.25 60.77
C ARG A 222 3.42 -21.14 62.03
N THR A 223 4.13 -20.04 62.24
CA THR A 223 5.02 -19.89 63.40
C THR A 223 4.31 -19.51 64.69
N ASN A 224 3.07 -19.00 64.61
CA ASN A 224 2.29 -18.54 65.77
C ASN A 224 1.35 -19.63 66.37
N SER A 225 1.42 -20.86 65.89
CA SER A 225 0.53 -21.97 66.32
C SER A 225 1.24 -23.05 67.17
N LEU A 226 2.42 -22.74 67.73
CA LEU A 226 3.19 -23.58 68.65
C LEU A 226 3.38 -22.85 69.98
#